data_AF-A0A534Q0T5-F1
#
_entry.id   AF-A0A534Q0T5-F1
#
_cell.length_a   1.000
_cell.length_b   1.000
_cell.length_c   1.000
_cell.angle_alpha   90.00
_cell.angle_beta   90.00
_cell.angle_gamma   90.00
#
_symmetry.space_group_name_H-M   'P 1'
#
loop_
_entity.id
_entity.type
_entity.pdbx_description
1 polymer ?
#
loop_
_entity_poly.entity_id
_entity_poly.type
_entity_poly.pdbx_seq_one_letter_code
_entity_poly.pdbx_strand_id
1 'polypeptide(L)' 'MIDLYYWPTPNGWKISIMLEECGLPYSVKPV' A
#
# COMPACT_ATOMS: atom_id res chain seq x y z
N MET A 1 -5.37 8.06 -8.57
CA MET A 1 -5.76 6.68 -8.25
C MET A 1 -4.46 5.91 -8.07
N ILE A 2 -4.17 5.42 -6.86
CA ILE A 2 -2.88 4.80 -6.52
C ILE A 2 -3.01 3.28 -6.62
N ASP A 3 -2.08 2.62 -7.29
CA ASP A 3 -1.96 1.15 -7.28
C ASP A 3 -0.78 0.74 -6.39
N LEU A 4 -1.07 0.01 -5.32
CA LEU A 4 -0.06 -0.57 -4.43
C LEU A 4 0.28 -1.98 -4.91
N TYR A 5 1.41 -2.12 -5.60
CA TYR A 5 2.00 -3.43 -5.88
C TYR A 5 2.63 -3.99 -4.60
N TYR A 6 2.00 -5.02 -4.04
CA TYR A 6 2.24 -5.47 -2.68
C TYR A 6 2.85 -6.88 -2.63
N TRP A 7 3.92 -6.99 -1.85
CA TRP A 7 4.49 -8.25 -1.35
C TRP A 7 4.69 -8.11 0.17
N PRO A 8 4.58 -9.19 0.97
CA PRO A 8 4.79 -9.16 2.42
C PRO A 8 6.28 -8.94 2.78
N THR A 9 6.78 -7.74 2.51
CA THR A 9 8.07 -7.23 2.96
C THR A 9 7.87 -6.11 4.00
N PRO A 10 8.87 -5.85 4.86
CA PRO A 10 8.82 -4.69 5.77
C PRO A 10 8.60 -3.36 5.05
N ASN A 11 9.06 -3.22 3.80
CA ASN A 11 8.83 -2.01 3.02
C ASN A 11 7.39 -1.95 2.48
N GLY A 12 6.85 -3.06 1.96
CA GLY A 12 5.45 -3.13 1.52
C GLY A 12 4.46 -2.69 2.60
N TRP A 13 4.72 -3.05 3.86
CA TRP A 13 3.92 -2.63 5.01
C TRP A 13 3.97 -1.13 5.30
N LYS A 14 5.13 -0.48 5.12
CA LYS A 14 5.26 0.96 5.36
C LYS A 14 4.34 1.76 4.44
N ILE A 15 4.25 1.36 3.17
CA ILE A 15 3.39 2.05 2.21
C ILE A 15 1.91 1.80 2.52
N SER A 16 1.50 0.57 2.84
CA SER A 16 0.11 0.31 3.22
C SER A 16 -0.29 1.10 4.47
N ILE A 17 0.57 1.16 5.49
CA ILE A 17 0.31 1.94 6.71
C ILE A 17 0.13 3.43 6.37
N MET A 18 1.04 4.01 5.58
CA MET A 18 0.93 5.43 5.20
C MET A 18 -0.36 5.75 4.43
N LEU A 19 -0.76 4.86 3.50
CA LEU A 19 -1.98 5.07 2.71
C LEU A 19 -3.24 5.02 3.58
N GLU A 20 -3.28 4.12 4.57
CA GLU A 20 -4.36 4.06 5.56
C GLU A 20 -4.37 5.30 6.47
N GLU A 21 -3.23 5.67 7.06
CA GLU A 21 -3.13 6.82 7.98
C GLU A 21 -3.48 8.16 7.29
N CYS A 22 -3.15 8.31 6.01
CA CYS A 22 -3.49 9.49 5.23
C CYS A 22 -4.88 9.42 4.57
N GLY A 23 -5.62 8.31 4.71
CA GLY A 23 -6.93 8.13 4.07
C GLY A 23 -6.91 8.24 2.55
N LEU A 24 -5.80 7.88 1.91
CA LEU A 24 -5.63 8.03 0.47
C LEU A 24 -6.29 6.86 -0.26
N PRO A 25 -7.10 7.09 -1.29
CA PRO A 25 -7.71 6.00 -2.05
C PRO A 25 -6.66 5.25 -2.88
N TYR A 26 -6.53 3.94 -2.64
CA TYR A 26 -5.62 3.05 -3.37
C TYR A 26 -6.25 1.68 -3.65
N SER A 27 -5.64 0.94 -4.56
CA SER A 27 -5.98 -0.44 -4.90
C SER A 27 -4.77 -1.34 -4.74
N VAL A 28 -4.95 -2.53 -4.14
CA VAL A 28 -3.86 -3.48 -3.92
C VAL A 28 -3.72 -4.42 -5.12
N LYS A 29 -2.48 -4.57 -5.62
CA LYS A 29 -2.08 -5.52 -6.65
C LYS A 29 -1.02 -6.47 -6.07
N PRO A 30 -1.33 -7.73 -5.75
CA PRO A 30 -0.32 -8.67 -5.25
C PRO A 30 0.72 -8.96 -6.35
N VAL A 31 2.01 -8.96 -5.99
CA VAL A 31 3.15 -9.30 -6.88
C VAL A 31 4.11 -10.21 -6.19
#